data_AF-A0A949FSH2-F1
#
_entry.id   AF-A0A949FSH2-F1
#
_cell.length_a   1.000
_cell.length_b   1.000
_cell.length_c   1.000
_cell.angle_alpha   90.00
_cell.angle_beta   90.00
_cell.angle_gamma   90.00
#
_symmetry.space_group_name_H-M   'P 1'
#
loop_
_entity.id
_entity.type
_entity.pdbx_description
1 polymer ?
#
loop_
_entity_poly.entity_id
_entity_poly.type
_entity_poly.pdbx_seq_one_letter_code
_entity_poly.pdbx_strand_id
1 'polypeptide(L)'
;CDYLVPRGLDLSWRDLSLAERYYLRALDIESRGERRKGMYEELARGFGVTDIRPLLKSDKANGARMHTASGFAATLLAAIEGSSGASTNLSTNALPTRRGRASASTAHPFATSSLRHLLFAIRETAANENNPELGRQYLRDTFGQDYWTGRERFIGLLEWLAQLGNAAGMEEWQRDSEAGRILAGRLRNDHA
;
A
#
# COMPACT_ATOMS: atom_id res chain seq x y z
N CYS A 1 -26.14 1.33 3.39
CA CYS A 1 -25.17 1.86 4.37
C CYS A 1 -23.90 2.25 3.62
N ASP A 2 -24.00 3.32 2.82
CA ASP A 2 -23.04 3.66 1.76
C ASP A 2 -22.03 4.76 2.16
N TYR A 3 -21.85 5.00 3.46
CA TYR A 3 -21.05 6.14 3.98
C TYR A 3 -19.57 5.85 4.26
N LEU A 4 -19.05 4.68 3.85
CA LEU A 4 -17.66 4.27 4.12
C LEU A 4 -16.68 4.55 2.98
N VAL A 5 -17.16 4.96 1.81
CA VAL A 5 -16.30 5.21 0.64
C VAL A 5 -15.73 6.65 0.71
N PRO A 6 -14.39 6.83 0.75
CA PRO A 6 -13.80 8.14 0.59
C PRO A 6 -14.13 8.74 -0.78
N ARG A 7 -14.31 10.06 -0.85
CA ARG A 7 -14.64 10.75 -2.09
C ARG A 7 -13.57 10.49 -3.15
N GLY A 8 -13.97 10.16 -4.38
CA GLY A 8 -13.05 9.91 -5.49
C GLY A 8 -12.54 8.48 -5.60
N LEU A 9 -12.98 7.57 -4.72
CA LEU A 9 -12.62 6.14 -4.78
C LEU A 9 -13.74 5.24 -5.33
N ASP A 10 -14.87 5.79 -5.77
CA ASP A 10 -16.07 5.04 -6.14
C ASP A 10 -15.81 3.92 -7.16
N LEU A 11 -14.94 4.18 -8.14
CA LEU A 11 -14.59 3.22 -9.21
C LEU A 11 -13.69 2.08 -8.71
N SER A 12 -12.71 2.39 -7.86
CA SER A 12 -11.72 1.41 -7.39
C SER A 12 -12.19 0.66 -6.14
N TRP A 13 -13.10 1.25 -5.35
CA TRP A 13 -13.47 0.75 -4.02
C TRP A 13 -13.98 -0.69 -4.00
N ARG A 14 -14.75 -1.08 -5.02
CA ARG A 14 -15.36 -2.42 -5.11
C ARG A 14 -14.33 -3.54 -5.26
N ASP A 15 -13.22 -3.24 -5.93
CA ASP A 15 -12.18 -4.24 -6.23
C ASP A 15 -11.10 -4.31 -5.13
N LEU A 16 -11.14 -3.37 -4.17
CA LEU A 16 -10.26 -3.38 -3.01
C LEU A 16 -10.67 -4.44 -1.99
N SER A 17 -9.68 -5.13 -1.45
CA SER A 17 -9.80 -5.98 -0.28
C SER A 17 -10.23 -5.19 0.96
N LEU A 18 -10.73 -5.89 1.98
CA LEU A 18 -11.13 -5.26 3.24
C LEU A 18 -9.98 -4.53 3.93
N ALA A 19 -8.75 -5.06 3.83
CA ALA A 19 -7.56 -4.42 4.38
C ALA A 19 -7.18 -3.13 3.63
N GLU A 20 -7.27 -3.12 2.29
CA GLU A 20 -7.05 -1.91 1.47
C GLU A 20 -8.09 -0.84 1.78
N ARG A 21 -9.36 -1.23 1.88
CA ARG A 21 -10.46 -0.32 2.26
C ARG A 21 -10.24 0.28 3.64
N TYR A 22 -9.86 -0.55 4.62
CA TYR A 22 -9.52 -0.08 5.96
C TYR A 22 -8.41 0.97 5.91
N TYR A 23 -7.32 0.71 5.20
CA TYR A 23 -6.18 1.63 5.14
C TYR A 23 -6.52 2.96 4.47
N LEU A 24 -7.20 2.94 3.32
CA LEU A 24 -7.63 4.17 2.65
C LEU A 24 -8.64 4.94 3.51
N ARG A 25 -9.52 4.24 4.22
CA ARG A 25 -10.46 4.89 5.14
C ARG A 25 -9.75 5.47 6.38
N ALA A 26 -8.74 4.79 6.91
CA ALA A 26 -7.92 5.29 8.00
C ALA A 26 -7.18 6.57 7.59
N LEU A 27 -6.61 6.61 6.37
CA LEU A 27 -6.00 7.82 5.82
C LEU A 27 -7.01 8.96 5.60
N ASP A 28 -8.22 8.66 5.14
CA ASP A 28 -9.28 9.66 4.97
C ASP A 28 -9.66 10.32 6.31
N ILE A 29 -9.82 9.55 7.40
CA ILE A 29 -10.11 10.14 8.70
C ILE A 29 -8.88 10.88 9.29
N GLU A 30 -7.67 10.37 9.04
CA GLU A 30 -6.43 10.97 9.51
C GLU A 30 -6.19 12.35 8.87
N SER A 31 -6.46 12.47 7.57
CA SER A 31 -6.38 13.73 6.83
C SER A 31 -7.39 14.79 7.30
N ARG A 32 -8.43 14.37 8.03
CA ARG A 32 -9.40 15.25 8.70
C ARG A 32 -9.05 15.53 10.16
N GLY A 33 -7.90 15.05 10.61
CA GLY A 33 -7.36 15.29 11.95
C GLY A 33 -7.73 14.24 13.01
N GLU A 34 -8.47 13.18 12.65
CA GLU A 34 -8.82 12.12 13.60
C GLU A 34 -7.62 11.21 13.87
N ARG A 35 -7.24 11.10 15.15
CA ARG A 35 -5.99 10.46 15.60
C ARG A 35 -6.18 9.62 16.86
N ARG A 36 -7.43 9.43 17.30
CA ARG A 36 -7.76 8.60 18.45
C ARG A 36 -7.60 7.13 18.09
N LYS A 37 -6.74 6.42 18.81
CA LYS A 37 -6.51 4.98 18.64
C LYS A 37 -7.82 4.17 18.58
N GLY A 38 -8.77 4.48 19.46
CA GLY A 38 -10.07 3.79 19.50
C GLY A 38 -10.86 3.87 18.19
N MET A 39 -10.76 4.99 17.45
CA MET A 39 -11.42 5.13 16.15
C MET A 39 -10.81 4.20 15.09
N TYR A 40 -9.49 4.05 15.09
CA TYR A 40 -8.80 3.13 14.18
C TYR A 40 -9.15 1.67 14.50
N GLU A 41 -9.24 1.31 15.78
CA GLU A 41 -9.68 -0.01 16.22
C GLU A 41 -11.15 -0.30 15.89
N GLU A 42 -12.03 0.70 16.02
CA GLU A 42 -13.44 0.60 15.62
C GLU A 42 -13.59 0.41 14.11
N LEU A 43 -12.85 1.18 13.30
CA LEU A 43 -12.80 0.99 11.86
C LEU A 43 -12.27 -0.40 11.50
N ALA A 44 -11.20 -0.86 12.16
CA ALA A 44 -10.63 -2.18 11.92
C ALA A 44 -11.67 -3.28 12.16
N ARG A 45 -12.42 -3.20 13.27
CA ARG A 45 -13.53 -4.10 13.58
C ARG A 45 -14.62 -4.04 12.51
N GLY A 46 -14.97 -2.86 12.01
CA GLY A 46 -15.95 -2.67 10.94
C GLY A 46 -15.55 -3.31 9.60
N PHE A 47 -14.26 -3.36 9.28
CA PHE A 47 -13.73 -4.03 8.09
C PHE A 47 -13.26 -5.47 8.34
N GLY A 48 -13.35 -6.00 9.56
CA GLY A 48 -12.87 -7.34 9.90
C GLY A 48 -11.33 -7.48 9.89
N VAL A 49 -10.60 -6.38 10.03
CA VAL A 49 -9.12 -6.39 10.08
C VAL A 49 -8.68 -6.63 11.52
N THR A 50 -8.00 -7.75 11.76
CA THR A 50 -7.65 -8.23 13.11
C THR A 50 -6.33 -7.69 13.63
N ASP A 51 -5.35 -7.44 12.76
CA ASP A 51 -4.06 -6.85 13.14
C ASP A 51 -3.74 -5.63 12.27
N ILE A 52 -3.88 -4.45 12.86
CA ILE A 52 -3.61 -3.16 12.20
C ILE A 52 -2.22 -2.62 12.52
N ARG A 53 -1.48 -3.24 13.45
CA ARG A 53 -0.15 -2.77 13.87
C ARG A 53 0.85 -2.66 12.72
N PRO A 54 0.92 -3.61 11.76
CA PRO A 54 1.82 -3.48 10.62
C PRO A 54 1.52 -2.27 9.71
N LEU A 55 0.29 -1.74 9.78
CA LEU A 55 -0.15 -0.60 8.97
C LEU A 55 0.07 0.74 9.65
N LEU A 56 0.32 0.74 10.96
CA LEU A 56 0.45 1.94 11.78
C LEU A 56 1.91 2.31 11.97
N LYS A 57 2.25 3.55 11.61
CA LYS A 57 3.51 4.18 12.00
C LYS A 57 3.54 4.49 13.50
N SER A 58 2.40 4.89 14.07
CA SER A 58 2.25 5.13 15.50
C SER A 58 0.88 4.70 15.99
N ASP A 59 0.84 4.09 17.18
CA ASP A 59 -0.38 3.65 17.85
C ASP A 59 -0.62 4.39 19.18
N LYS A 60 0.01 5.57 19.37
CA LYS A 60 -0.15 6.40 20.57
C LYS A 60 -1.60 6.88 20.73
N ALA A 61 -2.05 7.01 21.98
CA ALA A 61 -3.32 7.65 22.29
C ALA A 61 -3.32 9.09 21.74
N ASN A 62 -4.32 9.42 20.91
CA ASN A 62 -4.46 10.69 20.17
C ASN A 62 -3.33 11.02 19.18
N GLY A 63 -2.45 10.05 18.90
CA GLY A 63 -1.31 10.19 18.00
C GLY A 63 -1.24 9.06 16.97
N ALA A 64 -2.35 8.37 16.71
CA ALA A 64 -2.39 7.31 15.71
C ALA A 64 -2.01 7.87 14.32
N ARG A 65 -1.18 7.12 13.59
CA ARG A 65 -0.71 7.48 12.24
C ARG A 65 -0.56 6.23 11.40
N MET A 66 -1.05 6.27 10.17
CA MET A 66 -0.79 5.24 9.17
C MET A 66 0.62 5.40 8.59
N HIS A 67 1.21 4.29 8.15
CA HIS A 67 2.46 4.34 7.38
C HIS A 67 2.24 5.05 6.04
N THR A 68 3.20 5.89 5.65
CA THR A 68 3.28 6.45 4.30
C THR A 68 3.87 5.44 3.33
N ALA A 69 3.82 5.71 2.02
CA ALA A 69 4.41 4.86 1.00
C ALA A 69 5.92 4.64 1.24
N SER A 70 6.65 5.73 1.51
CA SER A 70 8.08 5.67 1.87
C SER A 70 8.33 5.14 3.29
N GLY A 71 7.33 5.22 4.17
CA GLY A 71 7.42 4.80 5.57
C GLY A 71 7.29 3.28 5.78
N PHE A 72 6.77 2.54 4.81
CA PHE A 72 6.80 1.08 4.84
C PHE A 72 8.21 0.56 4.52
N ALA A 73 8.63 -0.52 5.17
CA ALA A 73 9.89 -1.18 4.81
C ALA A 73 9.83 -1.68 3.36
N ALA A 74 10.90 -1.45 2.58
CA ALA A 74 11.00 -1.88 1.18
C ALA A 74 10.63 -3.36 1.02
N THR A 75 11.11 -4.21 1.92
CA THR A 75 10.84 -5.65 1.94
C THR A 75 9.37 -5.97 2.23
N LEU A 76 8.68 -5.17 3.06
CA LEU A 76 7.25 -5.33 3.34
C LEU A 76 6.38 -4.91 2.15
N LEU A 77 6.85 -4.02 1.28
CA LEU A 77 6.17 -3.63 0.05
C LEU A 77 6.56 -4.47 -1.19
N ALA A 78 7.78 -4.99 -1.24
CA ALA A 78 8.34 -5.67 -2.42
C ALA A 78 8.34 -7.21 -2.36
N ALA A 79 8.26 -7.82 -1.17
CA ALA A 79 8.28 -9.28 -1.04
C ALA A 79 7.07 -9.91 -1.75
N ILE A 80 7.30 -10.38 -2.97
CA ILE A 80 6.45 -11.29 -3.72
C ILE A 80 7.08 -12.66 -3.53
N GLU A 81 6.55 -13.48 -2.62
CA GLU A 81 6.74 -14.94 -2.74
C GLU A 81 5.81 -15.40 -3.86
N GLY A 82 6.37 -15.58 -5.06
CA GLY A 82 5.56 -15.92 -6.23
C GLY A 82 6.25 -16.04 -7.57
N SER A 83 7.59 -16.03 -7.66
CA SER A 83 8.28 -16.66 -8.79
C SER A 83 8.59 -18.10 -8.41
N SER A 84 7.64 -19.00 -8.66
CA SER A 84 7.92 -20.42 -8.77
C SER A 84 8.83 -20.62 -10.00
N GLY A 85 10.14 -20.67 -9.79
CA GLY A 85 11.10 -21.08 -10.81
C GLY A 85 12.42 -20.32 -10.82
N ALA A 86 13.34 -20.67 -9.92
CA ALA A 86 14.77 -20.64 -10.19
C ALA A 86 15.51 -21.44 -9.10
N SER A 87 15.87 -22.68 -9.44
CA SER A 87 16.88 -23.44 -8.71
C SER A 87 18.21 -22.69 -8.75
N THR A 88 18.68 -22.23 -7.60
CA THR A 88 20.11 -22.00 -7.39
C THR A 88 20.54 -22.80 -6.18
N ASN A 89 21.20 -23.92 -6.50
CA ASN A 89 21.90 -24.76 -5.55
C ASN A 89 22.88 -23.90 -4.73
N LEU A 90 22.69 -23.86 -3.42
CA LEU A 90 23.80 -23.67 -2.50
C LEU A 90 23.69 -24.74 -1.42
N SER A 91 24.50 -25.79 -1.59
CA SER A 91 24.69 -26.85 -0.62
C SER A 91 25.35 -26.28 0.64
N THR A 92 24.64 -26.32 1.76
CA THR A 92 25.24 -26.50 3.07
C THR A 92 24.44 -27.53 3.86
N ASN A 93 25.11 -28.65 4.12
CA ASN A 93 24.64 -29.75 4.97
C ASN A 93 24.29 -29.26 6.39
N ALA A 94 23.04 -29.45 6.82
CA ALA A 94 22.70 -29.81 8.20
C ALA A 94 21.28 -30.41 8.26
N LEU A 95 21.16 -31.63 8.81
CA LEU A 95 19.90 -32.38 8.96
C LEU A 95 19.02 -31.86 10.13
N PRO A 96 17.71 -32.23 10.16
CA PRO A 96 16.66 -31.50 10.84
C PRO A 96 16.42 -32.01 12.27
N THR A 97 15.97 -31.14 13.18
CA THR A 97 15.23 -31.57 14.39
C THR A 97 14.31 -30.46 14.89
N ARG A 98 13.14 -30.90 15.36
CA ARG A 98 12.10 -30.18 16.12
C ARG A 98 11.05 -29.41 15.33
N ARG A 99 10.05 -30.18 14.90
CA ARG A 99 8.65 -29.79 14.75
C ARG A 99 8.18 -29.12 16.05
N GLY A 100 8.00 -27.80 16.00
CA GLY A 100 7.49 -27.00 17.11
C GLY A 100 6.85 -25.73 16.56
N ARG A 101 5.55 -25.81 16.28
CA ARG A 101 4.60 -24.69 16.08
C ARG A 101 5.12 -23.58 15.18
N ALA A 102 4.78 -23.66 13.89
CA ALA A 102 4.88 -22.54 12.98
C ALA A 102 4.23 -21.31 13.62
N SER A 103 5.05 -20.33 14.03
CA SER A 103 4.60 -18.96 14.00
C SER A 103 4.33 -18.72 12.53
N ALA A 104 3.05 -18.72 12.14
CA ALA A 104 2.67 -18.18 10.85
C ALA A 104 3.33 -16.81 10.79
N SER A 105 4.31 -16.63 9.90
CA SER A 105 4.65 -15.32 9.41
C SER A 105 3.38 -14.84 8.73
N THR A 106 2.49 -14.20 9.49
CA THR A 106 1.23 -13.68 8.98
C THR A 106 1.61 -12.79 7.83
N ALA A 107 1.32 -13.26 6.60
CA ALA A 107 1.60 -12.49 5.40
C ALA A 107 1.02 -11.09 5.61
N HIS A 108 1.78 -10.05 5.26
CA HIS A 108 1.37 -8.67 5.48
C HIS A 108 -0.07 -8.48 4.96
N PRO A 109 -0.95 -7.69 5.62
CA PRO A 109 -2.34 -7.49 5.20
C PRO A 109 -2.53 -6.96 3.76
N PHE A 110 -1.42 -6.65 3.07
CA PHE A 110 -1.36 -6.21 1.69
C PHE A 110 -0.58 -7.12 0.74
N ALA A 111 -0.14 -8.31 1.17
CA ALA A 111 0.91 -9.10 0.50
C ALA A 111 0.70 -9.33 -1.01
N THR A 112 -0.53 -9.38 -1.51
CA THR A 112 -0.84 -9.50 -2.96
C THR A 112 -1.70 -8.35 -3.50
N SER A 113 -1.87 -7.29 -2.74
CA SER A 113 -2.86 -6.24 -3.01
C SER A 113 -2.37 -5.23 -4.05
N SER A 114 -3.28 -4.69 -4.87
CA SER A 114 -2.93 -3.70 -5.89
C SER A 114 -2.38 -2.42 -5.26
N LEU A 115 -2.95 -2.01 -4.13
CA LEU A 115 -2.53 -0.81 -3.39
C LEU A 115 -1.08 -0.90 -2.92
N ARG A 116 -0.61 -2.09 -2.52
CA ARG A 116 0.80 -2.31 -2.12
C ARG A 116 1.77 -1.95 -3.23
N HIS A 117 1.49 -2.43 -4.44
CA HIS A 117 2.34 -2.22 -5.60
C HIS A 117 2.33 -0.74 -6.01
N LEU A 118 1.20 -0.04 -5.83
CA LEU A 118 1.12 1.40 -6.03
C LEU A 118 1.92 2.18 -4.97
N LEU A 119 1.81 1.82 -3.69
CA LEU A 119 2.63 2.41 -2.62
C LEU A 119 4.13 2.16 -2.87
N PHE A 120 4.51 0.97 -3.34
CA PHE A 120 5.88 0.68 -3.74
C PHE A 120 6.33 1.56 -4.90
N ALA A 121 5.53 1.67 -5.96
CA ALA A 121 5.86 2.50 -7.12
C ALA A 121 5.98 3.99 -6.76
N ILE A 122 5.14 4.49 -5.83
CA ILE A 122 5.26 5.84 -5.25
C ILE A 122 6.61 5.99 -4.54
N ARG A 123 6.95 5.05 -3.64
CA ARG A 123 8.21 5.07 -2.90
C ARG A 123 9.42 5.06 -3.85
N GLU A 124 9.40 4.22 -4.88
CA GLU A 124 10.49 4.17 -5.87
C GLU A 124 10.58 5.49 -6.63
N THR A 125 9.46 6.09 -7.03
CA THR A 125 9.45 7.42 -7.68
C THR A 125 10.01 8.49 -6.74
N ALA A 126 9.61 8.50 -5.47
CA ALA A 126 10.06 9.45 -4.47
C ALA A 126 11.56 9.28 -4.10
N ALA A 127 12.06 8.04 -4.11
CA ALA A 127 13.45 7.71 -3.83
C ALA A 127 14.39 8.11 -4.99
N ASN A 128 13.89 8.05 -6.23
CA ASN A 128 14.66 8.31 -7.44
C ASN A 128 14.38 9.72 -8.00
N GLU A 129 14.47 10.74 -7.14
CA GLU A 129 14.38 12.15 -7.54
C GLU A 129 13.11 12.49 -8.36
N ASN A 130 11.98 11.87 -8.00
CA ASN A 130 10.70 12.02 -8.70
C ASN A 130 10.71 11.51 -10.15
N ASN A 131 11.63 10.60 -10.51
CA ASN A 131 11.61 9.90 -11.79
C ASN A 131 10.56 8.76 -11.75
N PRO A 132 9.47 8.83 -12.53
CA PRO A 132 8.40 7.84 -12.49
C PRO A 132 8.71 6.56 -13.27
N GLU A 133 9.80 6.48 -14.02
CA GLU A 133 10.05 5.36 -14.95
C GLU A 133 10.25 4.03 -14.23
N LEU A 134 10.96 4.02 -13.09
CA LEU A 134 11.16 2.80 -12.30
C LEU A 134 9.84 2.31 -11.69
N GLY A 135 9.04 3.22 -11.13
CA GLY A 135 7.72 2.89 -10.59
C GLY A 135 6.77 2.39 -11.68
N ARG A 136 6.74 3.03 -12.85
CA ARG A 136 5.94 2.61 -14.00
C ARG A 136 6.36 1.24 -14.52
N GLN A 137 7.67 1.03 -14.71
CA GLN A 137 8.20 -0.24 -15.22
C GLN A 137 7.87 -1.38 -14.25
N TYR A 138 8.06 -1.17 -12.94
CA TYR A 138 7.67 -2.12 -11.91
C TYR A 138 6.18 -2.52 -12.00
N LEU A 139 5.27 -1.56 -12.19
CA LEU A 139 3.84 -1.86 -12.33
C LEU A 139 3.54 -2.68 -13.59
N ARG A 140 4.22 -2.41 -14.71
CA ARG A 140 4.08 -3.22 -15.93
C ARG A 140 4.58 -4.64 -15.73
N ASP A 141 5.74 -4.80 -15.10
CA ASP A 141 6.33 -6.12 -14.85
C ASP A 141 5.49 -6.93 -13.86
N THR A 142 4.89 -6.26 -12.86
CA THR A 142 4.04 -6.90 -11.84
C THR A 142 2.70 -7.36 -12.43
N PHE A 143 2.00 -6.49 -13.15
CA PHE A 143 0.62 -6.75 -13.60
C PHE A 143 0.53 -7.28 -15.03
N GLY A 144 1.60 -7.22 -15.83
CA GLY A 144 1.61 -7.72 -17.21
C GLY A 144 0.49 -7.11 -18.05
N GLN A 145 -0.40 -7.96 -18.59
CA GLN A 145 -1.56 -7.51 -19.37
C GLN A 145 -2.63 -6.82 -18.52
N ASP A 146 -2.78 -7.22 -17.25
CA ASP A 146 -3.74 -6.63 -16.32
C ASP A 146 -3.39 -5.17 -15.96
N TYR A 147 -2.15 -4.75 -16.22
CA TYR A 147 -1.74 -3.35 -16.12
C TYR A 147 -2.63 -2.44 -16.96
N TRP A 148 -2.87 -2.80 -18.22
CA TRP A 148 -3.64 -1.98 -19.16
C TRP A 148 -5.11 -1.91 -18.75
N THR A 149 -5.70 -3.05 -18.40
CA THR A 149 -7.08 -3.15 -17.92
C THR A 149 -7.29 -2.44 -16.57
N GLY A 150 -6.26 -2.41 -15.73
CA GLY A 150 -6.28 -1.77 -14.41
C GLY A 150 -5.81 -0.31 -14.38
N ARG A 151 -5.27 0.22 -15.49
CA ARG A 151 -4.56 1.51 -15.53
C ARG A 151 -5.38 2.66 -14.97
N GLU A 152 -6.63 2.80 -15.41
CA GLU A 152 -7.54 3.86 -14.94
C GLU A 152 -7.80 3.78 -13.42
N ARG A 153 -7.94 2.57 -12.88
CA ARG A 153 -8.11 2.37 -11.43
C ARG A 153 -6.83 2.73 -10.66
N PHE A 154 -5.66 2.37 -11.20
CA PHE A 154 -4.37 2.74 -10.61
C PHE A 154 -4.17 4.25 -10.59
N ILE A 155 -4.48 4.94 -11.69
CA ILE A 155 -4.44 6.40 -11.77
C ILE A 155 -5.35 7.02 -10.70
N GLY A 156 -6.60 6.56 -10.58
CA GLY A 156 -7.53 7.07 -9.56
C GLY A 156 -7.03 6.89 -8.12
N LEU A 157 -6.42 5.74 -7.81
CA LEU A 157 -5.81 5.50 -6.49
C LEU A 157 -4.60 6.40 -6.24
N LEU A 158 -3.72 6.57 -7.23
CA LEU A 158 -2.55 7.45 -7.12
C LEU A 158 -2.95 8.92 -6.95
N GLU A 159 -3.96 9.39 -7.69
CA GLU A 159 -4.49 10.74 -7.57
C GLU A 159 -5.16 10.99 -6.22
N TRP A 160 -5.84 9.98 -5.68
CA TRP A 160 -6.42 10.06 -4.34
C TRP A 160 -5.31 10.16 -3.27
N LEU A 161 -4.29 9.30 -3.35
CA LEU A 161 -3.14 9.35 -2.43
C LEU A 161 -2.39 10.69 -2.54
N ALA A 162 -2.28 11.25 -3.76
CA ALA A 162 -1.63 12.53 -4.00
C ALA A 162 -2.35 13.75 -3.39
N GLN A 163 -3.61 13.61 -2.98
CA GLN A 163 -4.35 14.66 -2.28
C GLN A 163 -3.99 14.72 -0.79
N LEU A 164 -3.46 13.63 -0.21
CA LEU A 164 -3.14 13.56 1.23
C LEU A 164 -2.09 14.60 1.63
N GLY A 165 -1.09 14.85 0.79
CA GLY A 165 -0.07 15.87 1.03
C GLY A 165 -0.59 17.31 1.10
N ASN A 166 -1.83 17.56 0.66
CA ASN A 166 -2.47 18.88 0.76
C ASN A 166 -3.26 19.06 2.08
N ALA A 167 -3.46 17.99 2.85
CA ALA A 167 -4.24 18.03 4.09
C ALA A 167 -3.39 18.49 5.29
N ALA A 168 -3.98 19.30 6.17
CA ALA A 168 -3.30 19.77 7.36
C ALA A 168 -2.96 18.61 8.32
N GLY A 169 -1.71 18.54 8.79
CA GLY A 169 -1.24 17.45 9.65
C GLY A 169 -0.86 16.16 8.90
N MET A 170 -0.78 16.21 7.57
CA MET A 170 -0.29 15.12 6.70
C MET A 170 1.05 15.50 6.04
N GLU A 171 1.90 16.26 6.73
CA GLU A 171 3.16 16.79 6.17
C GLU A 171 4.11 15.68 5.71
N GLU A 172 4.11 14.54 6.42
CA GLU A 172 4.92 13.36 6.05
C GLU A 172 4.51 12.75 4.70
N TRP A 173 3.27 12.97 4.25
CA TRP A 173 2.77 12.52 2.96
C TRP A 173 3.17 13.44 1.81
N GLN A 174 3.72 14.64 2.04
CA GLN A 174 4.00 15.60 0.96
C GLN A 174 4.91 15.03 -0.12
N ARG A 175 6.01 14.38 0.29
CA ARG A 175 6.97 13.77 -0.66
C ARG A 175 6.33 12.64 -1.47
N ASP A 176 5.62 11.75 -0.80
CA ASP A 176 4.95 10.60 -1.43
C ASP A 176 3.78 11.06 -2.32
N SER A 177 3.08 12.13 -1.93
CA SER A 177 1.97 12.69 -2.69
C SER A 177 2.43 13.33 -3.99
N GLU A 178 3.56 14.03 -3.98
CA GLU A 178 4.15 14.60 -5.18
C GLU A 178 4.62 13.50 -6.14
N ALA A 179 5.32 12.50 -5.62
CA ALA A 179 5.72 11.33 -6.41
C ALA A 179 4.51 10.59 -7.00
N GLY A 180 3.43 10.40 -6.21
CA GLY A 180 2.18 9.80 -6.69
C GLY A 180 1.50 10.61 -7.80
N ARG A 181 1.51 11.95 -7.71
CA ARG A 181 0.98 12.83 -8.75
C ARG A 181 1.75 12.71 -10.07
N ILE A 182 3.07 12.68 -10.00
CA ILE A 182 3.96 12.55 -11.17
C ILE A 182 3.77 11.17 -11.81
N LEU A 183 3.75 10.11 -11.00
CA LEU A 183 3.52 8.74 -11.47
C LEU A 183 2.13 8.61 -12.13
N ALA A 184 1.06 9.16 -11.53
CA ALA A 184 -0.27 9.16 -12.13
C ALA A 184 -0.29 9.86 -13.50
N GLY A 185 0.39 11.01 -13.61
CA GLY A 185 0.56 11.71 -14.88
C GLY A 185 1.31 10.88 -15.92
N ARG A 186 2.34 10.14 -15.50
CA ARG A 186 3.09 9.25 -16.39
C ARG A 186 2.25 8.07 -16.88
N LEU A 187 1.44 7.48 -16.01
CA LEU A 187 0.53 6.37 -16.34
C LEU A 187 -0.58 6.80 -17.31
N ARG A 188 -1.14 8.01 -17.15
CA ARG A 188 -2.13 8.56 -18.08
C ARG A 188 -1.60 8.65 -19.52
N ASN A 189 -0.32 8.99 -19.65
CA ASN A 189 0.38 9.10 -20.93
C ASN A 189 1.08 7.80 -21.36
N ASP A 190 0.83 6.67 -20.69
CA ASP A 190 1.43 5.39 -21.09
C ASP A 190 0.60 4.74 -22.20
N HIS A 191 1.30 4.24 -23.21
CA HIS A 191 0.72 3.63 -24.41
C HIS A 191 1.31 2.22 -24.62
N ALA A 192 0.49 1.32 -25.15
CA ALA A 192 0.84 -0.08 -25.39
C ALA A 192 1.77 -0.25 -26.60
#